data_AF-A0A1F4HGY4-F1
#
_entry.id   AF-A0A1F4HGY4-F1
#
_cell.length_a   1.000
_cell.length_b   1.000
_cell.length_c   1.000
_cell.angle_alpha   90.00
_cell.angle_beta   90.00
_cell.angle_gamma   90.00
#
_symmetry.space_group_name_H-M   'P 1'
#
loop_
_entity.id
_entity.type
_entity.pdbx_description
1 polymer ?
#
loop_
_entity_poly.entity_id
_entity_poly.type
_entity_poly.pdbx_seq_one_letter_code
_entity_poly.pdbx_strand_id
1 'polypeptide(L)'
;MELYKGKLILYGCGDLLTDYEGIAGHEAYRPDLSLMYFPAVESSSGRLLRLAAVPTQVRRFQLRRAPEEGVAWLTDTLNREGRSLGTRVERQNDNTLELRCAEPPPSPR
;
A
#
# COMPACT_ATOMS: atom_id res chain seq x y z
N MET A 1 -6.14 -1.83 -1.10
CA MET A 1 -5.87 -3.29 -1.17
C MET A 1 -7.03 -4.02 -0.54
N GLU A 2 -7.30 -5.26 -0.92
CA GLU A 2 -8.51 -5.98 -0.50
C GLU A 2 -8.18 -7.44 -0.18
N LEU A 3 -8.97 -8.03 0.72
CA LEU A 3 -8.98 -9.46 0.98
C LEU A 3 -10.32 -10.06 0.58
N TYR A 4 -10.34 -10.76 -0.56
CA TYR A 4 -11.52 -11.46 -1.04
C TYR A 4 -11.38 -12.96 -0.80
N LYS A 5 -12.27 -13.54 0.01
CA LYS A 5 -12.21 -14.96 0.42
C LYS A 5 -10.83 -15.39 0.93
N GLY A 6 -10.18 -14.51 1.70
CA GLY A 6 -8.85 -14.73 2.26
C GLY A 6 -7.68 -14.57 1.26
N LYS A 7 -7.94 -14.18 0.02
CA LYS A 7 -6.93 -13.98 -1.03
C LYS A 7 -6.67 -12.48 -1.24
N LEU A 8 -5.42 -12.13 -1.48
CA LEU A 8 -4.99 -10.74 -1.66
C LEU A 8 -5.31 -10.22 -3.06
N ILE A 9 -5.91 -9.03 -3.12
CA ILE A 9 -6.07 -8.23 -4.34
C ILE A 9 -5.35 -6.89 -4.13
N LEU A 10 -4.46 -6.54 -5.05
CA LEU A 10 -3.76 -5.26 -5.07
C LEU A 10 -4.22 -4.43 -6.27
N TYR A 11 -4.43 -3.14 -6.01
CA TYR A 11 -4.84 -2.16 -7.02
C TYR A 11 -3.68 -1.19 -7.24
N GLY A 12 -3.51 -0.71 -8.47
CA GLY A 12 -2.47 0.29 -8.78
C GLY A 12 -1.04 -0.26 -8.69
N CYS A 13 -0.82 -1.54 -8.96
CA CYS A 13 0.52 -2.15 -9.06
C CYS A 13 1.19 -1.82 -10.41
N GLY A 14 1.14 -0.56 -10.82
CA GLY A 14 1.84 -0.06 -11.99
C GLY A 14 3.36 -0.05 -11.77
N ASP A 15 4.06 0.77 -12.53
CA ASP A 15 5.51 0.79 -12.52
C ASP A 15 6.07 1.27 -11.16
N LEU A 16 6.98 0.47 -10.59
CA LEU A 16 7.69 0.84 -9.36
C LEU A 16 8.72 1.97 -9.60
N LEU A 17 9.25 2.05 -10.82
CA LEU A 17 10.15 3.10 -11.27
C LEU A 17 9.63 3.65 -12.60
N THR A 18 9.53 4.96 -12.71
CA THR A 18 8.99 5.64 -13.87
C THR A 18 9.83 6.86 -14.23
N ASP A 19 9.88 7.20 -15.52
CA ASP A 19 10.58 8.33 -16.11
C ASP A 19 9.75 9.63 -16.12
N TYR A 20 8.53 9.61 -15.57
CA TYR A 20 7.62 10.77 -15.50
C TYR A 20 8.06 11.88 -14.52
N GLU A 21 9.30 11.91 -14.06
CA GLU A 21 9.84 12.99 -13.24
C GLU A 21 9.81 14.32 -14.01
N GLY A 22 8.90 15.22 -13.64
CA GLY A 22 8.78 16.55 -14.25
C GLY A 22 7.46 16.81 -15.00
N ILE A 23 6.54 15.83 -15.04
CA ILE A 23 5.15 16.11 -15.44
C ILE A 23 4.41 16.76 -14.27
N ALA A 24 4.05 18.02 -14.41
CA ALA A 24 3.36 18.82 -13.39
C ALA A 24 1.83 18.61 -13.41
N GLY A 25 1.16 18.98 -12.31
CA GLY A 25 -0.30 19.07 -12.22
C GLY A 25 -0.99 17.94 -11.42
N HIS A 26 -0.22 17.00 -10.88
CA HIS A 26 -0.72 15.88 -10.07
C HIS A 26 0.03 15.69 -8.75
N GLU A 27 0.72 16.73 -8.26
CA GLU A 27 1.56 16.69 -7.06
C GLU A 27 0.77 16.28 -5.80
N ALA A 28 -0.52 16.62 -5.75
CA ALA A 28 -1.43 16.22 -4.67
C ALA A 28 -1.57 14.69 -4.52
N TYR A 29 -1.40 13.95 -5.61
CA TYR A 29 -1.47 12.48 -5.62
C TYR A 29 -0.14 11.82 -5.28
N ARG A 30 0.93 12.60 -5.07
CA ARG A 30 2.27 12.12 -4.74
C ARG A 30 2.75 10.99 -5.67
N PRO A 31 2.83 11.26 -7.00
CA PRO A 31 3.28 10.25 -7.97
C PRO A 31 4.74 9.82 -7.76
N ASP A 32 5.49 10.57 -6.94
CA ASP A 32 6.82 10.22 -6.49
C ASP A 32 6.83 9.05 -5.49
N LEU A 33 5.70 8.73 -4.84
CA LEU A 33 5.60 7.67 -3.84
C LEU A 33 5.10 6.36 -4.46
N SER A 34 5.72 5.25 -4.07
CA SER A 34 5.32 3.91 -4.48
C SER A 34 5.51 2.89 -3.36
N LEU A 35 5.04 1.65 -3.55
CA LEU A 35 5.13 0.57 -2.59
C LEU A 35 5.75 -0.67 -3.22
N MET A 36 6.72 -1.27 -2.53
CA MET A 36 7.09 -2.66 -2.78
C MET A 36 6.22 -3.57 -1.91
N TYR A 37 5.61 -4.60 -2.50
CA TYR A 37 4.73 -5.53 -1.79
C TYR A 37 5.41 -6.89 -1.56
N PHE A 38 5.38 -7.36 -0.32
CA PHE A 38 5.93 -8.64 0.11
C PHE A 38 4.84 -9.49 0.78
N PRO A 39 3.98 -10.15 -0.02
CA PRO A 39 2.97 -11.06 0.50
C PRO A 39 3.57 -12.41 0.88
N ALA A 40 3.25 -12.90 2.08
CA ALA A 40 3.41 -14.29 2.47
C ALA A 40 2.06 -15.00 2.30
N VAL A 41 2.03 -16.05 1.49
CA VAL A 41 0.80 -16.79 1.16
C VAL A 41 0.96 -18.27 1.51
N GLU A 42 -0.15 -18.87 1.94
CA GLU A 42 -0.25 -20.31 2.14
C GLU A 42 -0.26 -21.02 0.78
N SER A 43 0.69 -21.93 0.55
CA SER A 43 0.92 -22.52 -0.78
C SER A 43 -0.25 -23.38 -1.28
N SER A 44 -0.98 -24.04 -0.38
CA SER A 44 -2.08 -24.95 -0.73
C SER A 44 -3.38 -24.23 -1.09
N SER A 45 -3.67 -23.08 -0.47
CA SER A 45 -4.96 -22.38 -0.61
C SER A 45 -4.85 -21.02 -1.30
N GLY A 46 -3.64 -20.44 -1.36
CA GLY A 46 -3.40 -19.07 -1.77
C GLY A 46 -3.88 -18.02 -0.75
N ARG A 47 -4.23 -18.44 0.47
CA ARG A 47 -4.66 -17.54 1.53
C ARG A 47 -3.51 -16.64 1.96
N LEU A 48 -3.77 -15.34 2.13
CA LEU A 48 -2.77 -14.42 2.65
C LEU A 48 -2.51 -14.71 4.13
N LEU A 49 -1.23 -14.88 4.47
CA LEU A 49 -0.75 -14.99 5.85
C LEU A 49 -0.34 -13.62 6.39
N ARG A 50 0.39 -12.86 5.57
CA ARG A 50 0.89 -11.52 5.91
C ARG A 50 1.14 -10.73 4.64
N LEU A 51 0.93 -9.42 4.68
CA LEU A 51 1.44 -8.50 3.67
C LEU A 51 2.24 -7.41 4.36
N ALA A 52 3.52 -7.31 4.00
CA ALA A 52 4.34 -6.14 4.25
C ALA A 52 4.41 -5.29 2.97
N ALA A 53 4.10 -4.01 3.09
CA ALA A 53 4.28 -3.03 2.03
C ALA A 53 5.37 -2.03 2.45
N VAL A 54 6.40 -1.88 1.64
CA VAL A 54 7.55 -1.01 1.91
C VAL A 54 7.37 0.31 1.17
N PRO A 55 7.24 1.44 1.90
CA PRO A 55 7.19 2.77 1.30
C PRO A 55 8.48 3.13 0.59
N THR A 56 8.34 3.57 -0.66
CA THR A 56 9.43 4.04 -1.50
C THR A 56 9.12 5.39 -2.12
N GLN A 57 10.16 6.11 -2.50
CA GLN A 57 10.07 7.34 -3.27
C GLN A 57 11.04 7.28 -4.45
N VAL A 58 10.56 7.63 -5.63
CA VAL A 58 11.39 7.85 -6.81
C VAL A 58 11.88 9.29 -6.80
N ARG A 59 13.20 9.48 -6.86
CA ARG A 59 13.84 10.80 -7.05
C ARG A 59 15.07 10.68 -7.93
N ARG A 60 15.16 11.47 -8.99
CA ARG A 60 16.25 11.48 -9.98
C ARG A 60 16.49 10.07 -10.53
N PHE A 61 15.41 9.39 -10.91
CA PHE A 61 15.41 8.01 -11.40
C PHE A 61 16.03 7.00 -10.41
N GLN A 62 15.99 7.30 -9.12
CA GLN A 62 16.47 6.41 -8.06
C GLN A 62 15.33 6.04 -7.14
N LEU A 63 15.19 4.75 -6.90
CA LEU A 63 14.25 4.23 -5.91
C LEU A 63 14.89 4.29 -4.53
N ARG A 64 14.26 5.03 -3.63
CA ARG A 64 14.73 5.24 -2.25
C ARG A 64 13.63 4.85 -1.28
N ARG A 65 13.98 4.65 -0.01
CA ARG A 65 12.96 4.59 1.04
C ARG A 65 12.23 5.92 1.12
N ALA A 66 10.91 5.87 1.28
CA ALA A 66 10.13 7.09 1.42
C ALA A 66 10.58 7.84 2.69
N PRO A 67 10.68 9.18 2.63
CA PRO A 67 10.89 9.99 3.82
C PRO A 67 9.65 9.93 4.72
N GLU A 68 9.77 10.44 5.95
CA GLU A 68 8.73 10.42 6.96
C GLU A 68 7.38 10.93 6.44
N GLU A 69 7.38 12.08 5.76
CA GLU A 69 6.17 12.67 5.19
C GLU A 69 5.53 11.78 4.12
N GLY A 70 6.34 11.01 3.38
CA GLY A 70 5.85 10.05 2.39
C GLY A 70 5.24 8.81 3.03
N VAL A 71 5.88 8.29 4.09
CA VAL A 71 5.35 7.16 4.86
C VAL A 71 4.01 7.53 5.50
N ALA A 72 3.92 8.71 6.13
CA ALA A 72 2.69 9.21 6.72
C ALA A 72 1.58 9.36 5.67
N TRP A 73 1.87 10.00 4.54
CA TRP A 73 0.90 10.18 3.46
C TRP A 73 0.38 8.86 2.90
N LEU A 74 1.26 7.87 2.69
CA LEU A 74 0.88 6.53 2.23
C LEU A 74 0.02 5.80 3.27
N THR A 75 0.38 5.89 4.55
CA THR A 75 -0.37 5.29 5.66
C THR A 75 -1.79 5.85 5.70
N ASP A 76 -1.93 7.17 5.69
CA ASP A 76 -3.24 7.84 5.75
C ASP A 76 -4.08 7.55 4.51
N THR A 77 -3.48 7.59 3.32
CA THR A 77 -4.16 7.29 2.07
C THR A 77 -4.66 5.85 2.03
N LEU A 78 -3.80 4.87 2.35
CA LEU A 78 -4.20 3.47 2.38
C LEU A 78 -5.29 3.20 3.42
N ASN A 79 -5.24 3.86 4.59
CA ASN A 79 -6.26 3.73 5.62
C ASN A 79 -7.58 4.45 5.28
N ARG A 80 -7.53 5.53 4.50
CA ARG A 80 -8.71 6.20 3.98
C ARG A 80 -9.42 5.33 2.94
N GLU A 81 -8.69 4.89 1.91
CA GLU A 81 -9.26 4.10 0.82
C GLU A 81 -9.57 2.64 1.24
N GLY A 82 -8.82 2.09 2.19
CA GLY A 82 -9.00 0.72 2.68
C GLY A 82 -10.26 0.52 3.54
N ARG A 83 -10.82 1.59 4.12
CA ARG A 83 -12.02 1.52 4.98
C ARG A 83 -13.22 0.87 4.28
N SER A 84 -13.48 1.24 3.03
CA SER A 84 -14.58 0.66 2.25
C SER A 84 -14.36 -0.82 1.91
N LEU A 85 -13.10 -1.28 1.96
CA LEU A 85 -12.67 -2.64 1.65
C LEU A 85 -12.41 -3.49 2.90
N GLY A 86 -12.68 -2.96 4.11
CA GLY A 86 -12.42 -3.66 5.38
C GLY A 86 -10.93 -3.88 5.65
N THR A 87 -10.05 -3.04 5.11
CA THR A 87 -8.60 -3.15 5.30
C THR A 87 -8.02 -1.89 5.93
N ARG A 88 -6.95 -2.07 6.70
CA ARG A 88 -6.10 -0.97 7.18
C ARG A 88 -4.64 -1.39 7.13
N VAL A 89 -3.73 -0.43 7.17
CA VAL A 89 -2.32 -0.67 7.36
C VAL A 89 -1.83 -0.07 8.67
N GLU A 90 -0.95 -0.79 9.33
CA GLU A 90 -0.27 -0.36 10.54
C GLU A 90 1.22 -0.20 10.24
N ARG A 91 1.72 1.00 10.47
CA ARG A 91 3.15 1.29 10.36
C ARG A 91 3.92 0.58 11.48
N GLN A 92 4.98 -0.11 11.08
CA GLN A 92 5.95 -0.75 11.97
C GLN A 92 7.14 0.19 12.25
N ASN A 93 7.99 -0.19 13.20
CA ASN A 93 9.16 0.61 13.61
C ASN A 93 10.17 0.86 12.47
N ASP A 94 10.23 -0.03 11.48
CA ASP A 94 11.10 0.05 10.30
C ASP A 94 10.46 0.80 9.12
N ASN A 95 9.32 1.46 9.35
CA ASN A 95 8.49 2.14 8.37
C ASN A 95 7.80 1.22 7.35
N THR A 96 7.86 -0.10 7.52
CA THR A 96 7.04 -1.02 6.75
C THR A 96 5.58 -0.88 7.18
N LEU A 97 4.67 -0.98 6.21
CA LEU A 97 3.22 -0.95 6.43
C LEU A 97 2.70 -2.38 6.41
N GLU A 98 2.19 -2.87 7.54
CA GLU A 98 1.56 -4.19 7.61
C GLU A 98 0.06 -4.09 7.39
N LEU A 99 -0.46 -4.91 6.48
CA LEU A 99 -1.90 -5.05 6.31
C LEU A 99 -2.54 -5.70 7.54
N ARG A 100 -3.63 -5.11 8.00
CA ARG A 100 -4.55 -5.65 8.99
C ARG A 100 -5.94 -5.72 8.39
N CYS A 101 -6.65 -6.80 8.70
CA CYS A 101 -8.09 -6.85 8.52
C CYS A 101 -8.69 -5.92 9.57
N ALA A 102 -9.41 -4.88 9.14
CA ALA A 102 -10.40 -4.29 10.02
C ALA A 102 -11.60 -5.25 10.01
N GLU A 103 -12.24 -5.47 11.15
CA GLU A 103 -13.55 -6.15 11.12
C GLU A 103 -14.45 -5.39 10.11
N PRO A 104 -15.15 -6.11 9.22
CA PRO A 104 -16.07 -5.45 8.31
C PRO A 104 -17.10 -4.68 9.15
N PRO A 105 -17.47 -3.45 8.78
CA PRO A 105 -18.62 -2.82 9.42
C PRO A 105 -19.82 -3.77 9.29
N PRO A 106 -20.63 -3.95 10.35
CA PRO A 106 -21.78 -4.84 10.29
C PRO A 106 -22.65 -4.44 9.09
N SER A 107 -23.00 -5.40 8.24
CA SER A 107 -23.89 -5.15 7.10
C SER A 107 -25.14 -4.40 7.57
N PRO A 108 -25.56 -3.34 6.88
CA PRO A 108 -26.89 -2.79 7.12
C PRO A 108 -27.90 -3.90 6.80
N ARG A 109 -28.74 -4.22 7.79
CA ARG A 109 -29.90 -5.09 7.62
C ARG A 109 -30.95 -4.43 6.73
#